data_AF-A0A814Q885-F1
#
_entry.id   AF-A0A814Q885-F1
#
_cell.length_a   1.000
_cell.length_b   1.000
_cell.length_c   1.000
_cell.angle_alpha   90.00
_cell.angle_beta   90.00
_cell.angle_gamma   90.00
#
_symmetry.space_group_name_H-M   'P 1'
#
loop_
_entity.id
_entity.type
_entity.pdbx_description
1 polymer ?
#
loop_
_entity_poly.entity_id
_entity_poly.type
_entity_poly.pdbx_seq_one_letter_code
_entity_poly.pdbx_strand_id
1 'polypeptide(L)'
;MQCAFEFLILIIETHSWLKDFFNYSIKFQFQCVKCHQEKIKIQDKFFIKINKPFNIGSIKFAELFEEITTCKCDCRQINNCTSKLDFDLTNFLIIRINTVRIIYDTNRNVIIENNKTKLDDFDPENVLIPGSQTKFKVLAAILYYYESKHYVLIKKHNHNSWIIISDSSYKIIDNFTDILNYAMIIILKKE
;
A
#
# COMPACT_ATOMS: atom_id res chain seq x y z
N MET A 1 6.88 5.69 -21.04
CA MET A 1 5.96 4.86 -20.24
C MET A 1 5.56 5.65 -19.01
N GLN A 2 4.25 5.76 -18.74
CA GLN A 2 3.72 6.53 -17.60
C GLN A 2 3.55 5.64 -16.35
N CYS A 3 3.40 6.25 -15.18
CA CYS A 3 3.16 5.56 -13.92
C CYS A 3 1.70 5.05 -13.85
N ALA A 4 1.50 3.73 -13.77
CA ALA A 4 0.15 3.15 -13.70
C ALA A 4 -0.68 3.67 -12.52
N PHE A 5 -0.02 3.98 -11.40
CA PHE A 5 -0.68 4.61 -10.25
C PHE A 5 -1.19 6.01 -10.57
N GLU A 6 -0.37 6.87 -11.19
CA GLU A 6 -0.79 8.24 -11.53
C GLU A 6 -1.94 8.24 -12.53
N PHE A 7 -1.91 7.31 -13.49
CA PHE A 7 -3.00 7.10 -14.43
C PHE A 7 -4.30 6.65 -13.73
N LEU A 8 -4.22 5.73 -12.76
CA LEU A 8 -5.38 5.30 -11.97
C LEU A 8 -5.97 6.46 -11.15
N ILE A 9 -5.11 7.25 -10.50
CA ILE A 9 -5.57 8.43 -9.74
C ILE A 9 -6.25 9.43 -10.67
N LEU A 10 -5.68 9.70 -11.85
CA LEU A 10 -6.32 10.56 -12.84
C LEU A 10 -7.72 10.05 -13.24
N ILE A 11 -7.88 8.75 -13.46
CA ILE A 11 -9.19 8.16 -13.77
C ILE A 11 -10.19 8.38 -12.63
N ILE A 12 -9.80 8.10 -11.38
CA ILE A 12 -10.65 8.30 -10.20
C ILE A 12 -10.99 9.79 -10.04
N GLU A 13 -10.02 10.68 -10.25
CA GLU A 13 -10.22 12.12 -10.13
C GLU A 13 -11.16 12.69 -11.19
N THR A 14 -11.17 12.09 -12.37
CA THR A 14 -12.01 12.49 -13.51
C THR A 14 -13.46 12.04 -13.37
N HIS A 15 -13.74 10.95 -12.63
CA HIS A 15 -15.08 10.36 -12.53
C HIS A 15 -15.60 10.43 -11.09
N SER A 16 -16.59 11.29 -10.83
CA SER A 16 -17.14 11.52 -9.48
C SER A 16 -17.62 10.24 -8.79
N TRP A 17 -18.29 9.34 -9.51
CA TRP A 17 -18.77 8.08 -8.96
C TRP A 17 -17.64 7.16 -8.46
N LEU A 18 -16.44 7.25 -9.06
CA LEU A 18 -15.26 6.52 -8.58
C LEU A 18 -14.67 7.16 -7.33
N LYS A 19 -14.77 8.49 -7.18
CA LYS A 19 -14.36 9.15 -5.93
C LYS A 19 -15.17 8.59 -4.78
N ASP A 20 -16.50 8.61 -4.87
CA ASP A 20 -17.37 8.10 -3.80
C ASP A 20 -17.11 6.63 -3.50
N PHE A 21 -16.78 5.84 -4.52
CA PHE A 21 -16.47 4.42 -4.40
C PHE A 21 -15.16 4.13 -3.63
N PHE A 22 -14.13 4.96 -3.83
CA PHE A 22 -12.80 4.78 -3.23
C PHE A 22 -12.50 5.74 -2.06
N ASN A 23 -13.36 6.71 -1.78
CA ASN A 23 -13.10 7.76 -0.79
C ASN A 23 -13.24 7.23 0.63
N TYR A 24 -12.15 7.10 1.36
CA TYR A 24 -12.17 6.70 2.77
C TYR A 24 -11.56 7.80 3.64
N SER A 25 -11.95 7.81 4.91
CA SER A 25 -11.45 8.77 5.89
C SER A 25 -10.45 8.09 6.83
N ILE A 26 -9.27 8.69 6.97
CA ILE A 26 -8.29 8.28 7.97
C ILE A 26 -8.36 9.24 9.14
N LYS A 27 -8.63 8.70 10.33
CA LYS A 27 -8.55 9.44 11.58
C LYS A 27 -7.24 9.12 12.27
N PHE A 28 -6.39 10.13 12.35
CA PHE A 28 -5.16 10.08 13.13
C PHE A 28 -5.43 10.69 14.51
N GLN A 29 -5.22 9.92 15.56
CA GLN A 29 -5.22 10.41 16.93
C GLN A 29 -3.78 10.37 17.45
N PHE A 30 -3.28 11.51 17.88
CA PHE A 30 -1.95 11.64 18.45
C PHE A 30 -2.09 12.09 19.90
N GLN A 31 -1.35 11.46 20.80
CA GLN A 31 -1.27 11.89 22.19
C GLN A 31 0.20 12.02 22.58
N CYS A 32 0.58 13.23 23.03
CA CYS A 32 1.92 13.42 23.58
C CYS A 32 2.02 12.75 24.95
N VAL A 33 3.03 11.90 25.15
CA VAL A 33 3.25 11.19 26.41
C VAL A 33 3.62 12.16 27.54
N LYS A 34 4.26 13.29 27.22
CA LYS A 34 4.74 14.26 28.21
C LYS A 34 3.70 15.30 28.64
N CYS A 35 3.01 15.92 27.69
CA CYS A 35 2.04 16.97 27.98
C CYS A 35 0.59 16.51 27.91
N HIS A 36 0.34 15.23 27.58
CA HIS A 36 -0.99 14.63 27.43
C HIS A 36 -1.92 15.34 26.44
N GLN A 37 -1.38 16.26 25.63
CA GLN A 37 -2.16 16.94 24.60
C GLN A 37 -2.54 15.94 23.51
N GLU A 38 -3.83 15.94 23.19
CA GLU A 38 -4.40 15.15 22.12
C GLU A 38 -4.61 16.00 20.87
N LYS A 39 -4.27 15.44 19.72
CA LYS A 39 -4.50 16.05 18.40
C LYS A 39 -5.19 15.03 17.52
N ILE A 40 -6.39 15.36 17.06
CA ILE A 40 -7.14 14.54 16.12
C ILE A 40 -7.06 15.19 14.74
N LYS A 41 -6.67 14.42 13.74
CA LYS A 41 -6.65 14.85 12.35
C LYS A 41 -7.41 13.85 11.49
N ILE A 42 -8.42 14.32 10.77
CA ILE A 42 -9.15 13.52 9.80
C ILE A 42 -8.68 13.91 8.40
N GLN A 43 -8.42 12.92 7.55
CA GLN A 43 -8.04 13.13 6.16
C GLN A 43 -8.83 12.20 5.25
N ASP A 44 -9.54 12.78 4.29
CA ASP A 44 -10.16 12.01 3.22
C ASP A 44 -9.13 11.70 2.13
N LYS A 45 -9.10 10.44 1.70
CA LYS A 45 -8.14 9.94 0.71
C LYS A 45 -8.81 8.88 -0.17
N PHE A 46 -8.19 8.67 -1.33
CA PHE A 46 -8.58 7.59 -2.26
C PHE A 46 -7.57 6.44 -2.30
N PHE A 47 -6.40 6.62 -1.68
CA PHE A 47 -5.35 5.59 -1.63
C PHE A 47 -4.40 5.76 -0.43
N ILE A 48 -3.79 4.66 -0.01
CA ILE A 48 -2.67 4.61 0.93
C ILE A 48 -1.36 4.45 0.16
N LYS A 49 -0.34 5.21 0.53
CA LYS A 49 1.05 4.99 0.10
C LYS A 49 1.85 4.46 1.28
N ILE A 50 2.48 3.30 1.12
CA ILE A 50 3.41 2.71 2.10
C ILE A 50 4.78 2.51 1.47
N ASN A 51 5.84 2.75 2.22
CA ASN A 51 7.19 2.40 1.80
C ASN A 51 7.55 1.04 2.37
N LYS A 52 8.12 0.20 1.52
CA LYS A 52 8.68 -1.07 1.96
C LYS A 52 10.14 -0.84 2.33
N PRO A 53 10.58 -1.23 3.54
CA PRO A 53 11.97 -1.07 3.92
C PRO A 53 12.88 -1.95 3.06
N PHE A 54 14.06 -1.45 2.72
CA PHE A 54 15.01 -2.12 1.83
C PHE A 54 16.01 -2.95 2.63
N ASN A 55 16.48 -4.05 2.06
CA ASN A 55 17.55 -4.89 2.61
C ASN A 55 17.23 -5.50 3.99
N ILE A 56 15.95 -5.78 4.25
CA ILE A 56 15.50 -6.60 5.37
C ILE A 56 15.07 -7.96 4.79
N GLY A 57 15.35 -9.07 5.48
CA GLY A 57 14.97 -10.40 4.97
C GLY A 57 13.46 -10.50 4.73
N SER A 58 12.69 -10.12 5.74
CA SER A 58 11.23 -10.11 5.68
C SER A 58 10.62 -9.06 6.61
N ILE A 59 9.35 -8.73 6.36
CA ILE A 59 8.56 -7.81 7.15
C ILE A 59 7.10 -8.26 7.16
N LYS A 60 6.36 -7.98 8.22
CA LYS A 60 4.90 -8.20 8.23
C LYS A 60 4.19 -7.10 7.45
N PHE A 61 3.06 -7.43 6.82
CA PHE A 61 2.27 -6.45 6.09
C PHE A 61 1.79 -5.31 6.99
N ALA A 62 1.41 -5.62 8.24
CA ALA A 62 1.01 -4.64 9.24
C ALA A 62 2.13 -3.63 9.57
N GLU A 63 3.38 -4.07 9.60
CA GLU A 63 4.54 -3.22 9.95
C GLU A 63 4.80 -2.14 8.87
N LEU A 64 4.34 -2.34 7.63
CA LEU A 64 4.42 -1.32 6.58
C LEU A 64 3.61 -0.04 6.88
N PHE A 65 2.65 -0.11 7.82
CA PHE A 65 1.83 1.04 8.21
C PHE A 65 2.44 1.85 9.34
N GLU A 66 3.52 1.37 9.98
CA GLU A 66 4.16 2.08 11.09
C GLU A 66 4.68 3.46 10.67
N GLU A 67 5.17 3.61 9.43
CA GLU A 67 5.58 4.90 8.87
C GLU A 67 4.41 5.91 8.79
N ILE A 68 3.19 5.42 8.56
CA ILE A 68 1.98 6.26 8.52
C ILE A 68 1.61 6.70 9.94
N THR A 69 1.85 5.84 10.93
CA THR A 69 1.58 6.12 12.35
C THR A 69 2.62 7.01 13.01
N THR A 70 3.80 7.23 12.41
CA THR A 70 4.90 7.89 13.12
C THR A 70 4.56 9.36 13.40
N CYS A 71 4.29 9.67 14.67
CA CYS A 71 3.90 11.01 15.09
C CYS A 71 5.11 11.96 15.06
N LYS A 72 4.95 13.13 14.47
CA LYS A 72 5.84 14.28 14.71
C LYS A 72 5.12 15.22 15.68
N CYS A 73 5.49 15.13 16.96
CA CYS A 73 4.97 16.04 17.98
C CYS A 73 5.50 17.46 17.73
N ASP A 74 4.61 18.45 17.77
CA ASP A 74 5.00 19.87 17.75
C ASP A 74 5.77 20.28 19.03
N CYS A 75 5.81 19.41 20.04
CA CYS A 75 6.48 19.62 21.33
C CYS A 75 8.04 19.60 21.27
N ARG A 76 8.65 19.90 20.12
CA ARG A 76 10.11 19.93 19.86
C ARG A 76 10.87 18.61 20.19
N GLN A 77 10.16 17.52 20.48
CA GLN A 77 10.76 16.20 20.73
C GLN A 77 9.99 15.13 19.94
N ILE A 78 10.66 14.54 18.96
CA ILE A 78 10.08 13.63 17.96
C ILE A 78 9.69 12.27 18.57
N ASN A 79 10.21 11.90 19.75
CA ASN A 79 10.18 10.51 20.23
C ASN A 79 9.22 10.22 21.41
N ASN A 80 8.30 11.13 21.77
CA ASN A 80 7.41 10.95 22.93
C ASN A 80 5.93 11.15 22.58
N CYS A 81 5.46 10.48 21.54
CA CYS A 81 4.03 10.44 21.20
C CYS A 81 3.57 9.01 21.00
N THR A 82 2.38 8.72 21.51
CA THR A 82 1.60 7.58 21.05
C THR A 82 0.72 8.06 19.90
N SER A 83 0.54 7.18 18.91
CA SER A 83 -0.38 7.42 17.82
C SER A 83 -1.34 6.25 17.71
N LYS A 84 -2.58 6.57 17.39
CA LYS A 84 -3.61 5.61 17.07
C LYS A 84 -4.15 5.98 15.69
N LEU A 85 -4.03 5.04 14.76
CA LEU A 85 -4.71 5.10 13.48
C LEU A 85 -6.07 4.43 13.64
N ASP A 86 -7.10 5.13 13.19
CA ASP A 86 -8.44 4.60 13.05
C ASP A 86 -8.86 4.86 11.61
N PHE A 87 -9.17 3.79 10.89
CA PHE A 87 -9.55 3.89 9.49
C PHE A 87 -11.05 3.68 9.36
N ASP A 88 -11.76 4.72 8.94
CA ASP A 88 -13.12 4.58 8.44
C ASP A 88 -13.05 4.15 6.97
N LEU A 89 -12.83 2.84 6.78
CA LEU A 89 -12.60 2.25 5.47
C LEU A 89 -13.93 2.03 4.75
N THR A 90 -13.97 2.55 3.52
CA THR A 90 -14.95 2.16 2.51
C THR A 90 -14.85 0.68 2.16
N ASN A 91 -15.75 0.24 1.30
CA ASN A 91 -15.74 -1.11 0.77
C ASN A 91 -14.47 -1.39 -0.05
N PHE A 92 -13.80 -0.39 -0.62
CA PHE A 92 -12.63 -0.58 -1.49
C PHE A 92 -11.46 0.30 -1.07
N LEU A 93 -10.26 -0.27 -1.05
CA LEU A 93 -9.04 0.44 -0.70
C LEU A 93 -7.94 0.18 -1.73
N ILE A 94 -7.25 1.25 -2.13
CA ILE A 94 -6.07 1.19 -2.99
C ILE A 94 -4.84 1.38 -2.11
N ILE A 95 -3.89 0.44 -2.18
CA ILE A 95 -2.62 0.50 -1.46
C ILE A 95 -1.49 0.49 -2.49
N ARG A 96 -0.74 1.58 -2.56
CA ARG A 96 0.52 1.66 -3.31
C ARG A 96 1.68 1.31 -2.40
N ILE A 97 2.36 0.21 -2.69
CA ILE A 97 3.60 -0.17 -2.02
C ILE A 97 4.76 0.33 -2.87
N ASN A 98 5.61 1.20 -2.31
CA ASN A 98 6.82 1.63 -2.98
C ASN A 98 7.88 0.53 -2.85
N THR A 99 8.15 -0.18 -3.95
CA THR A 99 9.06 -1.32 -4.03
C THR A 99 10.36 -0.99 -4.78
N VAL A 100 10.55 0.26 -5.18
CA VAL A 100 11.72 0.73 -5.92
C VAL A 100 12.30 1.94 -5.22
N ARG A 101 13.63 1.94 -5.02
CA ARG A 101 14.39 3.07 -4.49
C ARG A 101 15.30 3.61 -5.58
N ILE A 102 15.33 4.93 -5.71
CA ILE A 102 16.29 5.64 -6.55
C ILE A 102 17.44 6.10 -5.65
N ILE A 103 18.65 5.69 -5.98
CA ILE A 103 19.89 6.02 -5.27
C ILE A 103 20.79 6.75 -6.25
N TYR A 104 21.58 7.69 -5.73
CA TYR A 104 22.65 8.30 -6.50
C TYR A 104 23.98 7.76 -5.97
N ASP A 105 24.82 7.22 -6.85
CA ASP A 105 26.18 6.86 -6.47
C ASP A 105 27.05 8.11 -6.24
N THR A 106 28.30 7.92 -5.85
CA THR A 106 29.27 9.01 -5.64
C THR A 106 29.52 9.86 -6.88
N ASN A 107 29.22 9.33 -8.08
CA ASN A 107 29.37 9.99 -9.37
C ASN A 107 28.04 10.61 -9.87
N ARG A 108 26.99 10.62 -9.03
CA ARG A 108 25.62 11.03 -9.38
C ARG A 108 24.95 10.18 -10.46
N ASN A 109 25.44 8.96 -10.70
CA ASN A 109 24.73 8.00 -11.52
C ASN A 109 23.49 7.53 -10.77
N VAL A 110 22.40 7.38 -11.52
CA VAL A 110 21.13 6.88 -11.00
C VAL A 110 21.20 5.36 -10.90
N ILE A 111 21.18 4.84 -9.67
CA ILE A 111 21.03 3.41 -9.37
C ILE A 111 19.58 3.17 -8.95
N ILE A 112 18.92 2.22 -9.61
CA ILE A 112 17.56 1.83 -9.27
C ILE A 112 17.62 0.48 -8.58
N GLU A 113 17.29 0.49 -7.28
CA GLU A 113 17.29 -0.69 -6.42
C GLU A 113 15.87 -1.22 -6.28
N ASN A 114 15.68 -2.50 -6.59
CA ASN A 114 14.43 -3.21 -6.34
C ASN A 114 14.42 -3.71 -4.90
N ASN A 115 13.28 -3.55 -4.24
CA ASN A 115 13.07 -4.04 -2.89
C ASN A 115 12.98 -5.58 -2.91
N LYS A 116 13.88 -6.24 -2.17
CA LYS A 116 13.93 -7.71 -2.05
C LYS A 116 13.33 -8.23 -0.74
N THR A 117 12.84 -7.35 0.14
CA THR A 117 12.24 -7.73 1.42
C THR A 117 10.99 -8.56 1.18
N LYS A 118 10.81 -9.68 1.86
CA LYS A 118 9.59 -10.51 1.72
C LYS A 118 8.46 -10.01 2.62
N LEU A 119 7.21 -10.31 2.26
CA LEU A 119 6.05 -10.10 3.11
C LEU A 119 5.63 -11.45 3.71
N ASP A 120 5.93 -11.68 4.99
CA ASP A 120 5.90 -13.01 5.61
C ASP A 120 4.50 -13.51 6.00
N ASP A 121 3.53 -12.62 6.14
CA ASP A 121 2.21 -12.91 6.71
C ASP A 121 1.04 -12.41 5.83
N PHE A 122 1.30 -12.14 4.56
CA PHE A 122 0.28 -11.63 3.67
C PHE A 122 -0.59 -12.77 3.11
N ASP A 123 -1.83 -12.85 3.59
CA ASP A 123 -2.88 -13.66 3.00
C ASP A 123 -3.78 -12.77 2.12
N PRO A 124 -3.80 -12.95 0.79
CA PRO A 124 -4.66 -12.16 -0.09
C PRO A 124 -6.15 -12.35 0.20
N GLU A 125 -6.57 -13.43 0.86
CA GLU A 125 -7.95 -13.61 1.27
C GLU A 125 -8.25 -12.95 2.61
N ASN A 126 -7.26 -12.69 3.47
CA ASN A 126 -7.47 -12.20 4.83
C ASN A 126 -6.48 -11.10 5.21
N VAL A 127 -6.47 -10.04 4.41
CA VAL A 127 -5.63 -8.85 4.65
C VAL A 127 -6.16 -8.08 5.86
N LEU A 128 -5.30 -7.86 6.85
CA LEU A 128 -5.58 -7.03 8.02
C LEU A 128 -4.91 -5.66 7.84
N ILE A 129 -5.70 -4.59 7.93
CA ILE A 129 -5.20 -3.21 7.93
C ILE A 129 -5.06 -2.76 9.38
N PRO A 130 -3.85 -2.37 9.84
CA PRO A 130 -3.65 -1.88 11.21
C PRO A 130 -4.60 -0.74 11.55
N GLY A 131 -5.22 -0.79 12.72
CA GLY A 131 -6.24 0.20 13.13
C GLY A 131 -7.63 -0.05 12.56
N SER A 132 -7.83 -1.06 11.72
CA SER A 132 -9.15 -1.55 11.30
C SER A 132 -9.48 -2.87 12.01
N GLN A 133 -10.74 -3.05 12.43
CA GLN A 133 -11.25 -4.34 12.90
C GLN A 133 -11.72 -5.23 11.74
N THR A 134 -11.76 -4.70 10.51
CA THR A 134 -12.30 -5.40 9.37
C THR A 134 -11.20 -6.13 8.59
N LYS A 135 -11.53 -7.32 8.10
CA LYS A 135 -10.68 -8.07 7.17
C LYS A 135 -10.97 -7.66 5.74
N PHE A 136 -9.98 -7.76 4.88
CA PHE A 136 -10.08 -7.44 3.45
C PHE A 136 -9.65 -8.64 2.61
N LYS A 137 -10.16 -8.71 1.38
CA LYS A 137 -9.66 -9.60 0.34
C LYS A 137 -9.06 -8.79 -0.81
N VAL A 138 -7.95 -9.24 -1.34
CA VAL A 138 -7.34 -8.69 -2.55
C VAL A 138 -8.22 -9.01 -3.75
N LEU A 139 -8.54 -7.99 -4.54
CA LEU A 139 -9.22 -8.16 -5.83
C LEU A 139 -8.23 -8.22 -6.97
N ALA A 140 -7.25 -7.32 -6.93
CA ALA A 140 -6.24 -7.19 -7.96
C ALA A 140 -4.94 -6.63 -7.41
N ALA A 141 -3.84 -6.93 -8.11
CA ALA A 141 -2.56 -6.27 -7.96
C ALA A 141 -2.04 -5.84 -9.33
N ILE A 142 -1.36 -4.70 -9.37
CA ILE A 142 -0.66 -4.21 -10.55
C ILE A 142 0.83 -4.24 -10.21
N LEU A 143 1.59 -4.99 -11.00
CA LEU A 143 3.04 -5.08 -10.83
C LEU A 143 3.79 -4.34 -11.91
N TYR A 144 4.97 -3.86 -11.53
CA TYR A 144 5.91 -3.25 -12.45
C TYR A 144 7.21 -4.08 -12.53
N TYR A 145 7.48 -4.65 -13.70
CA TYR A 145 8.74 -5.28 -14.03
C TYR A 145 9.72 -4.22 -14.55
N TYR A 146 10.68 -3.86 -13.71
CA TYR A 146 11.64 -2.78 -14.02
C TYR A 146 12.50 -3.09 -15.24
N GLU A 147 13.03 -4.33 -15.35
CA GLU A 147 13.95 -4.74 -16.42
C GLU A 147 13.31 -4.63 -17.81
N SER A 148 12.07 -5.09 -17.93
CA SER A 148 11.29 -5.00 -19.17
C SER A 148 10.54 -3.68 -19.32
N LYS A 149 10.57 -2.80 -18.31
CA LYS A 149 9.73 -1.59 -18.21
C LYS A 149 8.29 -1.93 -18.58
N HIS A 150 7.71 -2.87 -17.84
CA HIS A 150 6.42 -3.44 -18.21
C HIS A 150 5.49 -3.58 -17.00
N TYR A 151 4.19 -3.33 -17.21
CA TYR A 151 3.18 -3.54 -16.18
C TYR A 151 2.38 -4.81 -16.44
N VAL A 152 2.05 -5.53 -15.38
CA VAL A 152 1.10 -6.66 -15.45
C VAL A 152 -0.02 -6.47 -14.45
N LEU A 153 -1.21 -6.93 -14.83
CA LEU A 153 -2.37 -7.01 -13.95
C LEU A 153 -2.49 -8.43 -13.42
N ILE A 154 -2.75 -8.55 -12.13
CA ILE A 154 -3.00 -9.81 -11.46
C ILE A 154 -4.36 -9.70 -10.81
N LYS A 155 -5.24 -10.65 -11.09
CA LYS A 155 -6.57 -10.67 -10.48
C LYS A 155 -7.00 -12.10 -10.15
N LYS A 156 -7.99 -12.23 -9.28
CA LYS A 156 -8.58 -13.53 -8.96
C LYS A 156 -9.21 -14.13 -10.23
N HIS A 157 -8.91 -15.39 -10.52
CA HIS A 157 -9.50 -16.11 -11.66
C HIS A 157 -10.68 -16.96 -11.20
N ASN A 158 -10.46 -17.81 -10.20
CA ASN A 158 -11.46 -18.61 -9.50
C ASN A 158 -11.03 -18.78 -8.03
N HIS A 159 -11.76 -19.51 -7.20
CA HIS A 159 -11.51 -19.59 -5.75
C HIS A 159 -10.05 -19.92 -5.37
N ASN A 160 -9.35 -20.71 -6.18
CA ASN A 160 -8.04 -21.25 -5.84
C ASN A 160 -6.90 -20.76 -6.75
N SER A 161 -7.18 -19.92 -7.75
CA SER A 161 -6.14 -19.46 -8.68
C SER A 161 -6.23 -17.98 -9.02
N TRP A 162 -5.10 -17.47 -9.47
CA TRP A 162 -4.92 -16.10 -9.94
C TRP A 162 -4.54 -16.12 -11.41
N ILE A 163 -4.83 -15.03 -12.11
CA ILE A 163 -4.42 -14.83 -13.50
C ILE A 163 -3.51 -13.60 -13.58
N ILE A 164 -2.34 -13.79 -14.19
CA ILE A 164 -1.45 -12.70 -14.60
C ILE A 164 -1.80 -12.36 -16.04
N ILE A 165 -2.09 -11.09 -16.31
CA ILE A 165 -2.43 -10.54 -17.61
C ILE A 165 -1.33 -9.55 -18.00
N SER A 166 -0.71 -9.79 -19.15
CA SER A 166 0.35 -8.98 -19.74
C SER A 166 -0.04 -8.63 -21.16
N ASP A 167 -0.63 -7.45 -21.33
CA ASP A 167 -1.23 -6.98 -22.59
C ASP A 167 -2.18 -8.01 -23.21
N SER A 168 -1.78 -8.63 -24.33
CA SER A 168 -2.57 -9.63 -25.07
C SER A 168 -2.40 -11.07 -24.56
N SER A 169 -1.57 -11.29 -23.54
CA SER A 169 -1.23 -12.61 -23.01
C SER A 169 -1.70 -12.79 -21.58
N TYR A 170 -1.96 -14.04 -21.19
CA TYR A 170 -2.28 -14.37 -19.81
C TYR A 170 -1.69 -15.71 -19.37
N LYS A 171 -1.49 -15.85 -18.06
CA LYS A 171 -1.02 -17.08 -17.41
C LYS A 171 -1.76 -17.28 -16.09
N ILE A 172 -2.21 -18.51 -15.84
CA ILE A 172 -2.80 -18.91 -14.55
C ILE A 172 -1.66 -19.30 -13.59
N ILE A 173 -1.82 -18.92 -12.32
CA ILE A 173 -0.89 -19.21 -11.23
C ILE A 173 -1.65 -19.60 -9.97
N ASP A 174 -1.05 -20.49 -9.18
CA ASP A 174 -1.69 -21.05 -7.98
C ASP A 174 -1.34 -20.29 -6.71
N ASN A 175 -0.23 -19.54 -6.70
CA ASN A 175 0.26 -18.82 -5.53
C ASN A 175 0.42 -17.31 -5.78
N PHE A 176 -0.19 -16.50 -4.92
CA PHE A 176 -0.14 -15.03 -4.96
C PHE A 176 1.07 -14.45 -4.21
N THR A 177 1.72 -15.20 -3.32
CA THR A 177 2.69 -14.61 -2.39
C THR A 177 3.99 -14.19 -3.07
N ASP A 178 4.40 -14.87 -4.15
CA ASP A 178 5.61 -14.54 -4.92
C ASP A 178 5.52 -13.17 -5.64
N ILE A 179 4.31 -12.62 -5.73
CA ILE A 179 3.95 -11.42 -6.51
C ILE A 179 4.02 -10.13 -5.69
N LEU A 180 3.89 -10.22 -4.38
CA LEU A 180 3.82 -9.08 -3.46
C LEU A 180 5.12 -8.27 -3.32
N ASN A 181 6.20 -8.75 -3.92
CA ASN A 181 7.44 -8.01 -3.96
C ASN A 181 7.36 -6.74 -4.84
N TYR A 182 6.30 -6.56 -5.64
CA TYR A 182 6.25 -5.51 -6.67
C TYR A 182 4.88 -4.84 -6.88
N ALA A 183 4.08 -4.48 -5.86
CA ALA A 183 2.65 -4.21 -6.10
C ALA A 183 2.08 -2.84 -5.70
N MET A 184 1.19 -2.33 -6.55
CA MET A 184 -0.02 -1.63 -6.12
C MET A 184 -1.14 -2.67 -5.96
N ILE A 185 -1.92 -2.62 -4.88
CA ILE A 185 -2.94 -3.61 -4.53
C ILE A 185 -4.30 -2.91 -4.39
N ILE A 186 -5.35 -3.53 -4.92
CA ILE A 186 -6.75 -3.13 -4.72
C ILE A 186 -7.42 -4.20 -3.87
N ILE A 187 -7.98 -3.79 -2.73
CA ILE A 187 -8.60 -4.69 -1.75
C ILE A 187 -10.06 -4.32 -1.49
N LEU A 188 -10.88 -5.31 -1.14
CA LEU A 188 -12.30 -5.22 -0.84
C LEU A 188 -12.57 -5.65 0.61
N LYS A 189 -13.34 -4.84 1.33
CA LYS A 189 -13.84 -5.12 2.68
C LYS A 189 -14.64 -6.43 2.69
N LYS A 190 -14.29 -7.34 3.60
CA LYS A 190 -15.14 -8.50 3.92
C LYS A 190 -16.22 -8.05 4.88
N GLU A 191 -17.44 -8.51 4.62
CA GLU A 191 -18.56 -8.42 5.56
C GLU A 191 -18.28 -9.27 6.82
#